data_AF-A0A7X7V838-F1
#
_entry.id   AF-A0A7X7V838-F1
#
_cell.length_a   1.000
_cell.length_b   1.000
_cell.length_c   1.000
_cell.angle_alpha   90.00
_cell.angle_beta   90.00
_cell.angle_gamma   90.00
#
_symmetry.space_group_name_H-M   'P 1'
#
loop_
_entity.id
_entity.type
_entity.pdbx_description
1 polymer ?
#
loop_
_entity_poly.entity_id
_entity_poly.type
_entity_poly.pdbx_seq_one_letter_code
_entity_poly.pdbx_strand_id
1 'polypeptide(L)'
;MTIVTKYPLHRYSDVMTNTGASESGAVVPWNVRAELARRGVRQVEAAEVLGITQPSLSNRLCGRVQFTVHELVQLAEWLDVSPAHFFAPFECQAVPSEQASS
;
A
#
# COMPACT_ATOMS: atom_id res chain seq x y z
N MET A 1 6.65 -19.62 -16.27
CA MET A 1 6.35 -19.15 -14.90
C MET A 1 6.92 -17.75 -14.78
N THR A 2 6.11 -16.73 -15.11
CA THR A 2 6.60 -15.38 -15.40
C THR A 2 6.38 -14.48 -14.19
N ILE A 3 7.44 -14.28 -13.41
CA ILE A 3 7.54 -13.16 -12.46
C ILE A 3 8.08 -11.95 -13.22
N VAL A 4 7.19 -11.14 -13.81
CA VAL A 4 7.55 -9.81 -14.33
C VAL A 4 6.41 -8.83 -14.08
N THR A 5 6.44 -8.17 -12.92
CA THR A 5 5.79 -6.86 -12.72
C THR A 5 6.86 -5.83 -12.36
N LYS A 6 7.56 -5.37 -13.40
CA LYS A 6 7.83 -3.97 -13.76
C LYS A 6 7.62 -2.90 -12.66
N TYR A 7 8.40 -2.94 -11.59
CA TYR A 7 8.60 -1.78 -10.71
C TYR A 7 10.10 -1.65 -10.43
N PRO A 8 10.83 -0.88 -11.24
CA PRO A 8 12.22 -0.57 -10.93
C PRO A 8 12.24 0.24 -9.64
N LEU A 9 13.01 -0.23 -8.64
CA LEU A 9 13.37 0.47 -7.39
C LEU A 9 14.22 1.74 -7.64
N HIS A 10 14.02 2.40 -8.79
CA HIS A 10 14.82 3.54 -9.19
C HIS A 10 14.31 4.77 -8.45
N ARG A 11 15.16 5.27 -7.54
CA ARG A 11 15.16 6.60 -6.92
C ARG A 11 14.55 6.70 -5.50
N TYR A 12 15.01 5.84 -4.60
CA TYR A 12 14.84 6.04 -3.14
C TYR A 12 15.77 7.14 -2.58
N SER A 13 16.82 7.54 -3.32
CA SER A 13 17.92 8.36 -2.77
C SER A 13 17.90 9.86 -3.10
N ASP A 14 17.07 10.36 -4.02
CA ASP A 14 17.07 11.80 -4.38
C ASP A 14 16.06 12.65 -3.58
N VAL A 15 15.24 12.04 -2.70
CA VAL A 15 14.15 12.76 -2.00
C VAL A 15 14.44 13.00 -0.50
N MET A 16 15.48 12.38 0.08
CA MET A 16 15.78 12.52 1.53
C MET A 16 16.78 13.63 1.90
N THR A 17 16.81 14.75 1.17
CA THR A 17 17.42 16.00 1.69
C THR A 17 16.70 17.26 1.19
N ASN A 18 15.45 17.50 1.61
CA ASN A 18 15.04 18.85 2.04
C ASN A 18 13.71 18.85 2.81
N THR A 19 13.77 19.28 4.07
CA THR A 19 12.81 20.16 4.75
C THR A 19 11.39 20.32 4.14
N GLY A 20 10.37 19.76 4.81
CA GLY A 20 9.17 20.53 5.16
C GLY A 20 7.97 20.61 4.20
N ALA A 21 7.68 19.62 3.34
CA ALA A 21 6.44 19.63 2.54
C ALA A 21 5.73 18.26 2.48
N SER A 22 4.72 18.08 3.34
CA SER A 22 3.54 17.20 3.26
C SER A 22 3.49 16.07 2.20
N GLU A 23 4.05 14.89 2.51
CA GLU A 23 3.91 13.64 1.73
C GLU A 23 2.80 12.69 2.27
N SER A 24 1.90 13.18 3.12
CA SER A 24 0.86 12.36 3.79
C SER A 24 -0.10 11.66 2.81
N GLY A 25 -0.24 12.18 1.57
CA GLY A 25 -1.13 11.62 0.57
C GLY A 25 -0.68 10.28 -0.03
N ALA A 26 0.62 9.97 0.02
CA ALA A 26 1.17 8.75 -0.60
C ALA A 26 1.21 7.54 0.36
N VAL A 27 1.15 7.77 1.68
CA VAL A 27 1.26 6.71 2.70
C VAL A 27 0.10 5.72 2.61
N VAL A 28 -1.13 6.23 2.58
CA VAL A 28 -2.34 5.40 2.58
C VAL A 28 -2.43 4.51 1.33
N PRO A 29 -2.32 5.04 0.09
CA PRO A 29 -2.32 4.19 -1.10
C PRO A 29 -1.23 3.11 -1.09
N TRP A 30 -0.06 3.42 -0.53
CA TRP A 30 1.03 2.46 -0.46
C TRP A 30 0.71 1.35 0.55
N ASN A 31 0.30 1.69 1.78
CA ASN A 31 -0.04 0.69 2.79
C ASN A 31 -1.19 -0.22 2.32
N VAL A 32 -2.20 0.31 1.63
CA VAL A 32 -3.26 -0.50 1.02
C VAL A 32 -2.66 -1.48 0.00
N ARG A 33 -1.82 -1.02 -0.94
CA ARG A 33 -1.18 -1.91 -1.93
C ARG A 33 -0.30 -2.98 -1.28
N ALA A 34 0.46 -2.61 -0.24
CA ALA A 34 1.30 -3.54 0.49
C ALA A 34 0.45 -4.66 1.12
N GLU A 35 -0.68 -4.30 1.73
CA GLU A 35 -1.58 -5.28 2.35
C GLU A 35 -2.25 -6.19 1.31
N LEU A 36 -2.70 -5.62 0.18
CA LEU A 36 -3.24 -6.41 -0.93
C LEU A 36 -2.20 -7.41 -1.45
N ALA A 37 -0.94 -6.98 -1.58
CA ALA A 37 0.15 -7.83 -2.05
C ALA A 37 0.49 -8.95 -1.05
N ARG A 38 0.54 -8.67 0.26
CA ARG A 38 0.80 -9.67 1.32
C ARG A 38 -0.23 -10.79 1.29
N ARG A 39 -1.49 -10.46 1.02
CA ARG A 39 -2.60 -11.43 0.98
C ARG A 39 -2.81 -12.07 -0.39
N GLY A 40 -2.05 -11.68 -1.40
CA GLY A 40 -2.20 -12.19 -2.76
C GLY A 40 -3.55 -11.85 -3.41
N VAL A 41 -4.25 -10.82 -2.92
CA VAL A 41 -5.55 -10.41 -3.45
C VAL A 41 -5.39 -9.46 -4.64
N ARG A 42 -6.22 -9.62 -5.66
CA ARG A 42 -6.14 -8.81 -6.88
C ARG A 42 -6.91 -7.50 -6.71
N GLN A 43 -6.50 -6.48 -7.46
CA GLN A 43 -7.19 -5.20 -7.47
C GLN A 43 -8.66 -5.30 -7.92
N VAL A 44 -8.99 -6.28 -8.78
CA VAL A 44 -10.39 -6.50 -9.20
C VAL A 44 -11.25 -6.91 -8.00
N GLU A 45 -10.75 -7.81 -7.16
CA GLU A 45 -11.46 -8.29 -5.97
C GLU A 45 -11.64 -7.16 -4.95
N ALA A 46 -10.60 -6.36 -4.72
CA ALA A 46 -10.69 -5.18 -3.87
C ALA A 46 -11.64 -4.11 -4.43
N ALA A 47 -11.75 -3.98 -5.76
CA ALA A 47 -12.66 -3.03 -6.40
C ALA A 47 -14.12 -3.49 -6.29
N GLU A 48 -14.37 -4.80 -6.41
CA GLU A 48 -15.68 -5.42 -6.20
C GLU A 48 -16.19 -5.17 -4.77
N VAL A 49 -15.34 -5.36 -3.76
CA VAL A 49 -15.65 -5.08 -2.35
C VAL A 49 -16.05 -3.63 -2.14
N LEU A 50 -15.40 -2.70 -2.82
CA LEU A 50 -15.68 -1.27 -2.74
C LEU A 50 -16.86 -0.82 -3.61
N GLY A 51 -17.41 -1.69 -4.46
CA GLY A 51 -18.45 -1.33 -5.43
C GLY A 51 -17.96 -0.33 -6.49
N ILE A 52 -16.65 -0.30 -6.79
CA ILE A 52 -16.06 0.59 -7.80
C ILE A 52 -15.41 -0.21 -8.93
N THR A 53 -15.07 0.48 -10.02
CA THR A 53 -14.35 -0.15 -11.13
C THR A 53 -12.87 -0.34 -10.79
N GLN A 54 -12.23 -1.36 -11.37
CA GLN A 54 -10.79 -1.59 -11.19
C GLN A 54 -9.92 -0.39 -11.63
N PRO A 55 -10.22 0.34 -12.73
CA PRO A 55 -9.52 1.58 -13.06
C PRO A 55 -9.68 2.68 -12.00
N SER A 56 -10.86 2.79 -11.37
CA SER A 56 -11.09 3.71 -10.26
C SER A 56 -10.19 3.37 -9.07
N LEU A 57 -10.17 2.08 -8.68
CA LEU A 57 -9.26 1.63 -7.62
C LEU A 57 -7.79 1.88 -7.98
N SER A 58 -7.39 1.59 -9.22
CA SER A 58 -6.02 1.85 -9.69
C SER A 58 -5.62 3.33 -9.54
N ASN A 59 -6.54 4.26 -9.86
CA ASN A 59 -6.30 5.69 -9.65
C ASN A 59 -6.12 6.04 -8.17
N ARG A 60 -6.85 5.38 -7.27
CA ARG A 60 -6.69 5.55 -5.81
C ARG A 60 -5.37 5.01 -5.31
N LEU A 61 -5.02 3.78 -5.70
CA LEU A 61 -3.77 3.15 -5.34
C LEU A 61 -2.55 3.93 -5.89
N CYS A 62 -2.71 4.65 -7.01
CA CYS A 62 -1.67 5.52 -7.57
C CYS A 62 -1.64 6.92 -6.93
N GLY A 63 -2.51 7.23 -5.97
CA GLY A 63 -2.59 8.55 -5.33
C GLY A 63 -3.18 9.66 -6.20
N ARG A 64 -3.79 9.32 -7.35
CA ARG A 64 -4.48 10.32 -8.20
C ARG A 64 -5.83 10.73 -7.62
N VAL A 65 -6.45 9.84 -6.85
CA VAL A 65 -7.73 10.06 -6.17
C VAL A 65 -7.59 9.60 -4.73
N GLN A 66 -7.93 10.46 -3.77
CA GLN A 66 -7.81 10.12 -2.35
C GLN A 66 -8.87 9.13 -1.92
N PHE A 67 -8.48 8.08 -1.19
CA PHE A 67 -9.43 7.20 -0.51
C PHE A 67 -10.31 8.00 0.45
N THR A 68 -11.61 7.70 0.42
CA THR A 68 -12.53 8.16 1.45
C THR A 68 -12.38 7.31 2.71
N VAL A 69 -12.78 7.86 3.87
CA VAL A 69 -12.77 7.12 5.13
C VAL A 69 -13.61 5.84 5.02
N HIS A 70 -14.77 5.90 4.37
CA HIS A 70 -15.65 4.75 4.16
C HIS A 70 -15.00 3.63 3.33
N GLU A 71 -14.24 3.98 2.29
CA GLU A 71 -13.49 2.98 1.50
C GLU A 71 -12.37 2.33 2.32
N LEU A 72 -11.69 3.11 3.17
CA LEU A 72 -10.63 2.57 4.03
C LEU A 72 -11.21 1.63 5.10
N VAL A 73 -12.35 1.97 5.71
CA VAL A 73 -13.01 1.10 6.70
C VAL A 73 -13.46 -0.20 6.05
N GLN A 74 -14.12 -0.14 4.88
CA GLN A 74 -14.54 -1.36 4.17
C GLN A 74 -13.36 -2.25 3.78
N LEU A 75 -12.27 -1.66 3.26
CA LEU A 75 -11.05 -2.42 2.96
C LEU A 75 -10.46 -3.01 4.24
N ALA A 76 -10.46 -2.29 5.35
CA ALA A 76 -9.93 -2.77 6.62
C ALA A 76 -10.74 -3.95 7.16
N GLU A 77 -12.08 -3.88 7.12
CA GLU A 77 -12.97 -4.97 7.51
C GLU A 77 -12.79 -6.20 6.62
N TRP A 78 -12.75 -6.01 5.31
CA TRP A 78 -12.54 -7.11 4.37
C TRP A 78 -11.16 -7.75 4.50
N LEU A 79 -10.14 -6.93 4.76
CA LEU A 79 -8.78 -7.36 5.01
C LEU A 79 -8.56 -7.70 6.49
N ASP A 80 -9.56 -7.79 7.36
CA ASP A 80 -9.36 -8.13 8.78
C ASP A 80 -8.16 -7.40 9.45
N VAL A 81 -8.08 -6.08 9.24
CA VAL A 81 -7.08 -5.19 9.86
C VAL A 81 -7.77 -3.99 10.49
N SER A 82 -7.09 -3.33 11.44
CA SER A 82 -7.56 -2.02 11.93
C SER A 82 -7.42 -0.96 10.82
N PRO A 83 -8.40 -0.05 10.62
CA PRO A 83 -8.26 1.06 9.68
C PRO A 83 -7.03 1.95 9.93
N ALA A 84 -6.56 2.02 11.18
CA ALA A 84 -5.33 2.73 11.55
C ALA A 84 -4.08 2.15 10.87
N HIS A 85 -4.11 0.86 10.48
CA HIS A 85 -3.01 0.18 9.79
C HIS A 85 -2.61 0.90 8.50
N PHE A 86 -3.55 1.49 7.78
CA PHE A 86 -3.24 2.20 6.52
C PHE A 86 -2.54 3.55 6.73
N PHE A 87 -2.53 4.08 7.95
CA PHE A 87 -1.88 5.34 8.30
C PHE A 87 -0.55 5.15 9.01
N ALA A 88 -0.17 3.91 9.33
CA ALA A 88 1.08 3.63 10.00
C ALA A 88 2.27 4.11 9.15
N PRO A 89 3.27 4.77 9.77
CA PRO A 89 4.52 5.06 9.08
C PRO A 89 5.18 3.75 8.66
N PHE A 90 5.95 3.79 7.57
CA PHE A 90 6.70 2.63 7.10
C PHE A 90 7.77 2.25 8.12
N GLU A 91 7.45 1.36 9.04
CA GLU A 91 8.46 0.64 9.77
C GLU A 91 9.08 -0.34 8.77
N CYS A 92 10.21 0.06 8.17
CA CYS A 92 11.15 -0.88 7.57
C CYS A 92 11.58 -1.83 8.68
N GLN A 93 10.81 -2.89 8.92
CA GLN A 93 11.19 -3.92 9.86
C GLN A 93 12.42 -4.60 9.25
N ALA A 94 13.59 -4.18 9.70
CA ALA A 94 14.83 -4.91 9.48
C ALA A 94 14.56 -6.34 9.96
N VAL A 95 14.58 -7.30 9.04
CA VAL A 95 14.50 -8.71 9.37
C VAL A 95 15.63 -8.96 10.39
N PRO A 96 15.35 -9.40 11.62
CA PRO A 96 16.40 -9.71 12.57
C PRO A 96 17.28 -10.77 11.93
N SER A 97 18.55 -10.43 11.70
CA SER A 97 19.58 -11.33 11.17
C SER A 97 19.97 -12.46 12.15
N GLU A 98 19.07 -12.84 13.06
CA GLU A 98 19.33 -13.68 14.23
C GLU A 98 18.55 -15.01 14.21
N GLN A 99 18.23 -15.51 13.01
CA GLN A 99 17.68 -16.85 12.81
C GLN A 99 18.38 -17.54 11.63
N ALA A 100 19.71 -17.46 11.60
CA ALA A 100 20.57 -18.29 10.77
C ALA A 100 21.75 -18.79 11.60
N SER A 101 21.47 -19.64 12.60
CA SER A 101 22.44 -20.57 13.19
C SER A 101 21.76 -21.55 14.16
N SER A 102 21.36 -22.71 13.65
CA SER A 102 21.71 -24.05 14.16
C SER A 102 21.02 -25.12 13.34
#